data_AF-A0A1A9Z480-F1
#
_entry.id   AF-A0A1A9Z480-F1
#
_cell.length_a   1.000
_cell.length_b   1.000
_cell.length_c   1.000
_cell.angle_alpha   90.00
_cell.angle_beta   90.00
_cell.angle_gamma   90.00
#
_symmetry.space_group_name_H-M   'P 1'
#
loop_
_entity.id
_entity.type
_entity.pdbx_description
1 polymer ?
#
loop_
_entity_poly.entity_id
_entity_poly.type
_entity_poly.pdbx_seq_one_letter_code
_entity_poly.pdbx_strand_id
1 'polypeptide(L)'
;MLYYNLSDYLINAKENKKQEFKIKFIALKETTRVWFQHHCNIYLFVFGILNFVWVLASAALLDNIFPTIMLQFYKFIPFERGYRFSVEDPDGNAKRDEMAVILYPGTPEQELMVMGTYSVTDIKTNLETITMYTADKDGYKARYVIKRKLKSRKLSPECLKSGCG
;
A
#
# COMPACT_ATOMS: atom_id res chain seq x y z
N MET A 1 68.44 66.25 6.77
CA MET A 1 68.22 64.78 6.76
C MET A 1 66.99 64.53 7.62
N LEU A 2 66.05 63.67 7.22
CA LEU A 2 64.83 63.23 7.98
C LEU A 2 63.51 64.03 7.77
N TYR A 3 63.01 64.16 6.54
CA TYR A 3 61.58 64.50 6.32
C TYR A 3 60.80 63.52 5.43
N TYR A 4 61.41 62.40 5.00
CA TYR A 4 60.78 61.42 4.12
C TYR A 4 60.16 60.20 4.82
N ASN A 5 60.09 60.15 6.15
CA ASN A 5 59.76 58.88 6.83
C ASN A 5 58.40 58.80 7.52
N LEU A 6 57.66 59.90 7.78
CA LEU A 6 56.39 59.78 8.50
C LEU A 6 55.19 59.48 7.58
N SER A 7 55.15 60.11 6.41
CA SER A 7 54.09 59.94 5.40
C SER A 7 53.98 58.48 4.95
N ASP A 8 55.10 57.90 4.54
CA ASP A 8 55.12 56.56 3.97
C ASP A 8 54.84 55.49 5.02
N TYR A 9 55.29 55.69 6.26
CA TYR A 9 54.92 54.82 7.38
C TYR A 9 53.43 54.87 7.69
N LEU A 10 52.79 56.04 7.64
CA LEU A 10 51.35 56.18 7.86
C LEU A 10 50.54 55.54 6.73
N ILE A 11 50.97 55.68 5.49
CA ILE A 11 50.35 55.03 4.32
C ILE A 11 50.44 53.51 4.46
N ASN A 12 51.64 53.00 4.76
CA ASN A 12 51.89 51.57 4.89
C ASN A 12 51.16 50.94 6.10
N ALA A 13 51.05 51.69 7.21
CA ALA A 13 50.25 51.27 8.37
C ALA A 13 48.74 51.23 8.06
N LYS A 14 48.24 52.18 7.27
CA LYS A 14 46.84 52.22 6.83
C LYS A 14 46.53 51.06 5.87
N GLU A 15 47.48 50.73 5.00
CA GLU A 15 47.37 49.62 4.04
C GLU A 15 47.42 48.26 4.75
N ASN A 16 48.33 48.09 5.73
CA ASN A 16 48.37 46.90 6.58
C ASN A 16 47.07 46.69 7.38
N LYS A 17 46.51 47.75 7.98
CA LYS A 17 45.20 47.64 8.65
C LYS A 17 44.10 47.23 7.66
N LYS A 18 44.10 47.79 6.45
CA LYS A 18 43.13 47.44 5.40
C LYS A 18 43.25 45.97 4.98
N GLN A 19 44.46 45.43 4.89
CA GLN A 19 44.69 44.01 4.61
C GLN A 19 44.26 43.13 5.77
N GLU A 20 44.56 43.51 7.01
CA GLU A 20 44.13 42.78 8.21
C GLU A 20 42.59 42.70 8.30
N PHE A 21 41.89 43.80 8.01
CA PHE A 21 40.43 43.83 7.93
C PHE A 21 39.89 42.91 6.83
N LYS A 22 40.52 42.89 5.64
CA LYS A 22 40.14 41.97 4.56
C LYS A 22 40.29 40.51 4.99
N ILE A 23 41.40 40.15 5.62
CA ILE A 23 41.67 38.78 6.08
C ILE A 23 40.65 38.35 7.13
N LYS A 24 40.37 39.21 8.13
CA LYS A 24 39.34 38.92 9.15
C LYS A 24 37.94 38.75 8.54
N PHE A 25 37.60 39.58 7.53
CA PHE A 25 36.31 39.48 6.85
C PHE A 25 36.18 38.19 6.04
N ILE A 26 37.24 37.76 5.35
CA ILE A 26 37.27 36.49 4.62
C ILE A 26 37.13 35.31 5.59
N ALA A 27 37.91 35.28 6.67
CA ALA A 27 37.84 34.21 7.68
C ALA A 27 36.43 34.10 8.31
N LEU A 28 35.79 35.23 8.63
CA LEU A 28 34.44 35.26 9.16
C LEU A 28 33.40 34.73 8.15
N LYS A 29 33.57 35.07 6.87
CA LYS A 29 32.70 34.58 5.78
C LYS A 29 32.87 33.08 5.53
N GLU A 30 34.09 32.55 5.62
CA GLU A 30 34.37 31.12 5.49
C GLU A 30 33.73 30.33 6.65
N THR A 31 33.92 30.82 7.88
CA THR A 31 33.41 30.18 9.11
C THR A 31 31.88 30.13 9.12
N THR A 32 31.22 31.23 8.72
CA THR A 32 29.76 31.29 8.61
C THR A 32 29.21 30.39 7.50
N ARG A 33 29.93 30.27 6.37
CA ARG A 33 29.58 29.31 5.29
C ARG A 33 29.65 27.85 5.75
N VAL A 34 30.72 27.47 6.44
CA VAL A 34 30.91 26.11 6.96
C VAL A 34 29.83 25.78 7.99
N TRP A 35 29.55 26.71 8.91
CA TRP A 35 28.47 26.57 9.90
C TRP A 35 27.11 26.37 9.22
N PHE A 36 26.76 27.20 8.24
CA PHE A 36 25.51 27.08 7.49
C PHE A 36 25.41 25.74 6.74
N GLN A 37 26.51 25.29 6.10
CA GLN A 37 26.54 24.02 5.39
C GLN A 37 26.32 22.82 6.32
N HIS A 38 26.94 22.82 7.50
CA HIS A 38 26.75 21.74 8.49
C HIS A 38 25.31 21.69 9.02
N HIS A 39 24.70 22.84 9.31
CA HIS A 39 23.31 22.89 9.75
C HIS A 39 22.35 22.44 8.66
N CYS A 40 22.54 22.89 7.42
CA CYS A 40 21.74 22.42 6.28
C CYS A 40 21.86 20.90 6.08
N ASN A 41 23.06 20.33 6.17
CA ASN A 41 23.26 18.88 6.05
C ASN A 41 22.58 18.12 7.19
N ILE A 42 22.61 18.63 8.43
CA ILE A 42 21.91 18.03 9.57
C ILE A 42 20.40 18.05 9.37
N TYR A 43 19.81 19.17 8.92
CA TYR A 43 18.37 19.24 8.65
C TYR A 43 17.93 18.28 7.55
N LEU A 44 18.70 18.17 6.46
CA LEU A 44 18.41 17.22 5.39
C LEU A 44 18.51 15.77 5.86
N PHE A 45 19.48 15.46 6.73
CA PHE A 45 19.63 14.14 7.31
C PHE A 45 18.47 13.77 8.24
N VAL A 46 18.07 14.68 9.14
CA VAL A 46 16.91 14.47 10.03
C VAL A 46 15.62 14.33 9.24
N PHE A 47 15.42 15.16 8.20
CA PHE A 47 14.27 15.04 7.30
C PHE A 47 14.27 13.68 6.58
N GLY A 48 15.44 13.22 6.11
CA GLY A 48 15.59 11.89 5.49
C GLY A 48 15.18 10.75 6.44
N ILE A 49 15.65 10.78 7.69
CA ILE A 49 15.28 9.78 8.70
C ILE A 49 13.78 9.83 8.99
N LEU A 50 13.19 11.01 9.15
CA LEU A 50 11.77 11.15 9.46
C LEU A 50 10.89 10.58 8.34
N ASN A 51 11.22 10.87 7.08
CA ASN A 51 10.51 10.29 5.94
C ASN A 51 10.67 8.77 5.88
N PHE A 52 11.88 8.25 6.15
CA PHE A 52 12.12 6.82 6.16
C PHE A 52 11.31 6.10 7.24
N VAL A 53 11.26 6.64 8.46
CA VAL A 53 10.44 6.10 9.56
C VAL A 53 8.94 6.15 9.21
N TRP A 54 8.47 7.23 8.59
CA TRP A 54 7.07 7.35 8.15
C TRP A 54 6.67 6.29 7.12
N VAL A 55 7.53 6.07 6.11
CA VAL A 55 7.31 5.05 5.08
C VAL A 55 7.30 3.64 5.69
N LEU A 56 8.26 3.34 6.58
CA LEU A 56 8.31 2.04 7.26
C LEU A 56 7.09 1.77 8.15
N ALA A 57 6.64 2.78 8.92
CA ALA A 57 5.47 2.64 9.78
C ALA A 57 4.18 2.39 8.97
N SER A 58 4.04 3.05 7.81
CA SER A 58 2.90 2.87 6.91
C SER A 58 2.87 1.48 6.29
N ALA A 59 4.03 0.96 5.87
CA ALA A 59 4.16 -0.38 5.32
C ALA A 59 3.81 -1.46 6.36
N ALA A 60 4.37 -1.36 7.57
CA ALA A 60 4.10 -2.32 8.64
C ALA A 60 2.62 -2.34 9.08
N LEU A 61 1.94 -1.20 9.03
CA LEU A 61 0.51 -1.13 9.31
C LEU A 61 -0.31 -1.82 8.21
N LEU A 62 0.02 -1.57 6.94
CA LEU A 62 -0.68 -2.19 5.80
C LEU A 62 -0.51 -3.71 5.79
N ASP A 63 0.70 -4.20 6.07
CA ASP A 63 1.02 -5.63 6.13
C ASP A 63 0.24 -6.38 7.22
N ASN A 64 -0.14 -5.71 8.31
CA ASN A 64 -0.94 -6.31 9.38
C ASN A 64 -2.45 -6.21 9.14
N ILE A 65 -2.91 -5.08 8.60
CA ILE A 65 -4.34 -4.82 8.40
C ILE A 65 -4.87 -5.58 7.19
N PHE A 66 -4.14 -5.59 6.08
CA PHE A 66 -4.64 -6.13 4.82
C PHE A 66 -4.95 -7.63 4.88
N PRO A 67 -4.06 -8.50 5.41
CA PRO A 67 -4.36 -9.92 5.54
C PRO A 67 -5.53 -10.19 6.49
N THR A 68 -5.66 -9.39 7.56
CA THR A 68 -6.72 -9.53 8.56
C THR A 68 -8.09 -9.18 7.99
N ILE A 69 -8.21 -8.06 7.27
CA ILE A 69 -9.45 -7.65 6.60
C ILE A 69 -9.82 -8.64 5.51
N MET A 70 -8.83 -9.08 4.72
CA MET A 70 -9.03 -10.13 3.73
C MET A 70 -9.61 -11.33 4.44
N LEU A 71 -8.92 -11.96 5.38
CA LEU A 71 -9.40 -13.18 6.05
C LEU A 71 -10.79 -13.05 6.73
N GLN A 72 -11.10 -11.91 7.36
CA GLN A 72 -12.37 -11.72 8.07
C GLN A 72 -13.58 -11.54 7.15
N PHE A 73 -13.44 -10.74 6.09
CA PHE A 73 -14.57 -10.37 5.24
C PHE A 73 -14.56 -11.11 3.89
N TYR A 74 -13.40 -11.60 3.49
CA TYR A 74 -13.14 -12.26 2.23
C TYR A 74 -12.43 -13.59 2.51
N LYS A 75 -13.08 -14.72 2.27
CA LYS A 75 -12.46 -16.04 2.44
C LYS A 75 -11.46 -16.30 1.29
N PHE A 76 -10.39 -15.52 1.27
CA PHE A 76 -9.31 -15.54 0.29
C PHE A 76 -8.22 -16.50 0.76
N ILE A 77 -7.96 -17.52 -0.06
CA ILE A 77 -7.00 -18.60 0.23
C ILE A 77 -6.10 -18.73 -1.00
N PRO A 78 -4.89 -18.15 -0.97
CA PRO A 78 -3.91 -18.36 -2.03
C PRO A 78 -3.33 -19.78 -1.95
N PHE A 79 -3.00 -20.38 -3.09
CA PHE A 79 -2.28 -21.65 -3.19
C PHE A 79 -1.28 -21.61 -4.36
N GLU A 80 -0.39 -22.59 -4.46
CA GLU A 80 0.78 -22.57 -5.37
C GLU A 80 0.45 -22.22 -6.83
N ARG A 81 -0.73 -22.62 -7.31
CA ARG A 81 -1.15 -22.45 -8.71
C ARG A 81 -2.36 -21.54 -8.87
N GLY A 82 -2.66 -20.69 -7.90
CA GLY A 82 -3.80 -19.79 -8.01
C GLY A 82 -4.36 -19.32 -6.68
N TYR A 83 -5.65 -19.01 -6.65
CA TYR A 83 -6.33 -18.59 -5.43
C TYR A 83 -7.78 -19.05 -5.41
N ARG A 84 -8.33 -19.15 -4.21
CA ARG A 84 -9.76 -19.28 -3.98
C ARG A 84 -10.24 -18.04 -3.25
N PHE A 85 -11.36 -17.49 -3.70
CA PHE A 85 -11.97 -16.31 -3.11
C PHE A 85 -13.46 -16.60 -2.88
N SER A 86 -13.97 -16.18 -1.74
CA SER A 86 -15.38 -16.33 -1.40
C SER A 86 -15.81 -15.13 -0.57
N VAL A 87 -16.92 -14.51 -0.97
CA VAL A 87 -17.50 -13.35 -0.29
C VAL A 87 -19.01 -13.55 -0.20
N GLU A 88 -19.54 -13.26 0.98
CA GLU A 88 -20.96 -13.30 1.29
C GLU A 88 -21.36 -11.89 1.70
N ASP A 89 -22.41 -11.36 1.09
CA ASP A 89 -22.96 -10.06 1.48
C ASP A 89 -23.41 -10.11 2.95
N PRO A 90 -23.27 -9.01 3.71
CA PRO A 90 -23.71 -8.97 5.10
C PRO A 90 -25.20 -9.27 5.28
N ASP A 91 -26.02 -8.92 4.27
CA ASP A 91 -27.45 -9.20 4.26
C ASP A 91 -27.79 -10.62 3.79
N GLY A 92 -26.79 -11.41 3.38
CA GLY A 92 -26.94 -12.77 2.84
C GLY A 92 -27.64 -12.86 1.49
N ASN A 93 -27.96 -11.73 0.86
CA ASN A 93 -28.72 -11.68 -0.40
C ASN A 93 -27.87 -12.02 -1.61
N ALA A 94 -26.57 -11.78 -1.57
CA ALA A 94 -25.66 -12.24 -2.62
C ALA A 94 -24.45 -12.95 -2.04
N LYS A 95 -23.93 -13.88 -2.83
CA LYS A 95 -22.71 -14.62 -2.53
C LYS A 95 -21.93 -14.87 -3.80
N ARG A 96 -20.62 -14.70 -3.73
CA ARG A 96 -19.68 -14.99 -4.82
C ARG A 96 -18.62 -15.95 -4.31
N ASP A 97 -18.45 -17.06 -5.02
CA ASP A 97 -17.35 -18.00 -4.83
C ASP A 97 -16.60 -18.12 -6.14
N GLU A 98 -15.27 -17.95 -6.13
CA GLU A 98 -14.44 -18.12 -7.31
C GLU A 98 -13.11 -18.78 -6.99
N MET A 99 -12.52 -19.37 -8.03
CA MET A 99 -11.23 -20.02 -8.01
C MET A 99 -10.50 -19.67 -9.29
N ALA A 100 -9.33 -19.07 -9.15
CA ALA A 100 -8.41 -18.86 -10.25
C ALA A 100 -7.34 -19.95 -10.23
N VAL A 101 -7.03 -20.48 -11.41
CA VAL A 101 -6.02 -21.52 -11.60
C VAL A 101 -5.11 -21.12 -12.77
N ILE A 102 -3.81 -21.23 -12.56
CA ILE A 102 -2.80 -21.09 -13.60
C ILE A 102 -2.70 -22.43 -14.33
N LEU A 103 -3.11 -22.46 -15.58
CA LEU A 103 -2.96 -23.57 -16.50
C LEU A 103 -1.57 -23.53 -17.13
N TYR A 104 -0.97 -24.71 -17.31
CA TYR A 104 0.34 -24.90 -17.96
C TYR A 104 1.49 -24.01 -17.43
N PRO A 105 1.76 -24.02 -16.11
CA PRO A 105 2.82 -23.19 -15.54
C PRO A 105 4.18 -23.51 -16.16
N GLY A 106 4.94 -22.48 -16.53
CA GLY A 106 6.28 -22.64 -17.11
C GLY A 106 6.32 -22.98 -18.61
N THR A 107 5.18 -22.89 -19.30
CA THR A 107 5.09 -23.05 -20.76
C THR A 107 4.70 -21.72 -21.43
N PRO A 108 4.97 -21.52 -22.73
CA PRO A 108 4.48 -20.35 -23.47
C PRO A 108 2.94 -20.31 -23.58
N GLU A 109 2.25 -21.42 -23.28
CA GLU A 109 0.78 -21.52 -23.27
C GLU A 109 0.19 -21.26 -21.88
N GLN A 110 0.97 -20.73 -20.94
CA GLN A 110 0.51 -20.43 -19.59
C GLN A 110 -0.70 -19.49 -19.62
N GLU A 111 -1.79 -19.91 -18.99
CA GLU A 111 -3.06 -19.19 -19.02
C GLU A 111 -3.69 -19.12 -17.62
N LEU A 112 -4.27 -17.97 -17.27
CA LEU A 112 -5.05 -17.83 -16.04
C LEU A 112 -6.52 -18.12 -16.36
N MET A 113 -7.06 -19.16 -15.75
CA MET A 113 -8.49 -19.47 -15.84
C MET A 113 -9.16 -19.21 -14.50
N VAL A 114 -10.19 -18.37 -14.50
CA VAL A 114 -11.03 -18.10 -13.34
C VAL A 114 -12.38 -18.78 -13.52
N MET A 115 -12.79 -19.59 -12.56
CA MET A 115 -14.12 -20.19 -12.52
C MET A 115 -14.81 -19.78 -11.24
N GLY A 116 -16.07 -19.39 -11.33
CA GLY A 116 -16.80 -18.97 -10.16
C GLY A 116 -18.30 -19.11 -10.31
N THR A 117 -18.97 -18.87 -9.19
CA THR A 117 -20.41 -18.82 -9.07
C THR A 117 -20.80 -17.53 -8.37
N TYR A 118 -21.74 -16.81 -8.97
CA TYR A 118 -22.38 -15.65 -8.39
C TYR A 118 -23.84 -15.98 -8.11
N SER A 119 -24.27 -15.88 -6.87
CA SER A 119 -25.64 -16.16 -6.44
C SER A 119 -26.28 -14.89 -5.91
N VAL A 120 -27.51 -14.63 -6.33
CA VAL A 120 -28.33 -13.50 -5.88
C VAL A 120 -29.72 -14.01 -5.52
N THR A 121 -30.19 -13.64 -4.35
CA THR A 121 -31.51 -13.97 -3.83
C THR A 121 -32.38 -12.73 -3.84
N ASP A 122 -33.51 -12.79 -4.55
CA ASP A 122 -34.54 -11.77 -4.48
C ASP A 122 -35.48 -12.05 -3.29
N ILE A 123 -35.45 -11.15 -2.31
CA ILE A 123 -36.23 -11.22 -1.07
C ILE A 123 -37.74 -11.26 -1.37
N LYS A 124 -38.21 -10.53 -2.39
CA LYS A 124 -39.65 -10.40 -2.66
C LYS A 124 -40.24 -11.68 -3.23
N THR A 125 -39.50 -12.32 -4.13
CA THR A 125 -39.97 -13.50 -4.86
C THR A 125 -39.44 -14.82 -4.28
N ASN A 126 -38.51 -14.74 -3.32
CA ASN A 126 -37.73 -15.88 -2.80
C ASN A 126 -37.09 -16.69 -3.94
N LEU A 127 -36.63 -16.01 -4.99
CA LEU A 127 -35.95 -16.61 -6.12
C LEU A 127 -34.45 -16.40 -5.97
N GLU A 128 -33.72 -17.49 -5.93
CA GLU A 128 -32.27 -17.52 -5.98
C GLU A 128 -31.83 -17.77 -7.42
N THR A 129 -31.01 -16.86 -7.96
CA THR A 129 -30.38 -16.98 -9.26
C THR A 129 -28.89 -17.23 -9.05
N ILE A 130 -28.41 -18.38 -9.48
CA ILE A 130 -27.00 -18.79 -9.41
C ILE A 130 -26.44 -18.79 -10.82
N THR A 131 -25.44 -17.96 -11.08
CA THR A 131 -24.74 -17.83 -12.35
C THR A 131 -23.35 -18.43 -12.21
N MET A 132 -23.06 -19.48 -12.96
CA MET A 132 -21.72 -20.05 -13.06
C MET A 132 -20.99 -19.41 -14.23
N TYR A 133 -19.74 -19.01 -14.04
CA TYR A 133 -18.95 -18.35 -15.08
C TYR A 133 -17.53 -18.92 -15.18
N THR A 134 -16.96 -18.75 -16.35
CA THR A 134 -15.54 -18.96 -16.64
C THR A 134 -15.00 -17.70 -17.28
N ALA A 135 -13.86 -17.21 -16.80
CA ALA A 135 -13.07 -16.18 -17.46
C ALA A 135 -11.72 -16.77 -17.83
N ASP A 136 -11.42 -16.75 -19.13
CA ASP A 136 -10.19 -17.26 -19.74
C ASP A 136 -9.61 -16.18 -20.69
N LYS A 137 -8.62 -16.51 -21.53
CA LYS A 137 -8.03 -15.55 -22.48
C LYS A 137 -9.03 -14.97 -23.48
N ASP A 138 -10.14 -15.67 -23.76
CA ASP A 138 -11.18 -15.20 -24.67
C ASP A 138 -12.23 -14.34 -23.94
N GLY A 139 -12.02 -14.08 -22.65
CA GLY A 139 -12.86 -13.23 -21.82
C GLY A 139 -13.90 -13.98 -21.00
N TYR A 140 -14.92 -13.24 -20.57
CA TYR A 140 -15.92 -13.72 -19.63
C TYR A 140 -17.05 -14.47 -20.34
N LYS A 141 -17.32 -15.71 -19.91
CA LYS A 141 -18.36 -16.58 -20.45
C LYS A 141 -19.24 -17.09 -19.29
N ALA A 142 -20.52 -16.70 -19.28
CA ALA A 142 -21.51 -17.31 -18.40
C ALA A 142 -21.87 -18.71 -18.92
N ARG A 143 -21.72 -19.73 -18.07
CA ARG A 143 -21.94 -21.14 -18.43
C ARG A 143 -23.38 -21.58 -18.17
N TYR A 144 -23.87 -21.30 -16.97
CA TYR A 144 -25.19 -21.76 -16.52
C TYR A 144 -25.84 -20.72 -15.62
N VAL A 145 -27.15 -20.57 -15.77
CA VAL A 145 -27.98 -19.77 -14.87
C VAL A 145 -29.06 -20.68 -14.29
N ILE A 146 -28.95 -20.96 -13.01
CA ILE A 146 -29.91 -21.77 -12.26
C ILE A 146 -30.81 -20.81 -11.51
N LYS A 147 -32.13 -20.91 -11.73
CA LYS A 147 -33.13 -20.18 -10.95
C LYS A 147 -33.89 -21.18 -10.11
N ARG A 148 -33.82 -21.04 -8.78
CA ARG A 148 -34.56 -21.90 -7.85
C ARG A 148 -35.36 -21.06 -6.87
N LYS A 149 -36.56 -21.53 -6.53
CA LYS A 149 -37.37 -20.90 -5.49
C LYS A 149 -36.96 -21.46 -4.14
N LEU A 150 -36.46 -20.60 -3.26
CA LEU A 150 -36.24 -20.93 -1.85
C LEU A 150 -37.61 -21.20 -1.21
N LYS A 151 -37.93 -22.48 -1.05
CA LYS A 151 -39.02 -22.91 -0.17
C LYS A 151 -38.40 -23.11 1.20
N SER A 152 -38.83 -22.33 2.18
CA SER A 152 -38.61 -22.67 3.59
C SER A 152 -39.30 -24.00 3.86
N ARG A 153 -38.54 -25.11 3.79
CA ARG A 153 -39.02 -26.37 4.33
C ARG A 153 -39.10 -26.16 5.83
N LYS A 154 -40.30 -25.83 6.34
CA LYS A 154 -40.58 -25.96 7.76
C LYS A 154 -40.25 -27.41 8.10
N LEU A 155 -39.18 -27.64 8.87
CA LEU A 155 -38.92 -28.94 9.46
C LEU A 155 -40.20 -29.33 10.20
N SER A 156 -40.69 -30.55 9.99
CA SER A 156 -41.87 -30.99 10.74
C SER A 156 -41.51 -30.95 12.23
N PRO A 157 -42.47 -30.63 13.12
CA PRO A 157 -42.22 -30.66 14.57
C PRO A 157 -41.64 -32.00 15.06
N GLU A 158 -41.88 -33.09 14.33
CA GLU A 158 -41.31 -34.42 14.61
C GLU A 158 -39.79 -34.49 14.39
N CYS A 159 -39.23 -33.73 13.45
CA CYS A 159 -37.77 -33.62 13.26
C CYS A 159 -37.08 -32.79 14.36
N LEU A 160 -37.84 -32.07 15.17
CA LEU A 160 -37.34 -31.26 16.30
C LEU A 160 -37.38 -32.02 17.64
N LYS A 161 -37.77 -33.30 17.65
CA LYS A 161 -37.63 -34.15 18.84
C LYS A 161 -36.14 -34.41 19.08
N SER A 162 -35.48 -33.51 19.80
CA SER A 162 -34.16 -33.75 20.36
C SER A 162 -34.24 -34.91 21.35
N GLY A 163 -33.39 -35.93 21.19
CA GLY A 163 -33.28 -37.08 22.09
C GLY A 163 -32.61 -36.71 23.41
N CYS A 164 -33.18 -35.76 24.15
CA CYS A 164 -32.87 -35.58 25.56
C CYS A 164 -33.85 -36.47 26.34
N GLY A 165 -33.43 -37.73 26.53
CA GLY A 165 -34.05 -38.73 27.38
C GLY A 165 -32.99 -39.35 28.26
#